data_AF-A0AAD5UCW9-F1
#
_entry.id   AF-A0AAD5UCW9-F1
#
_cell.length_a   1.000
_cell.length_b   1.000
_cell.length_c   1.000
_cell.angle_alpha   90.00
_cell.angle_beta   90.00
_cell.angle_gamma   90.00
#
_symmetry.space_group_name_H-M   'P 1'
#
loop_
_entity.id
_entity.type
_entity.pdbx_description
1 polymer ?
#
loop_
_entity_poly.entity_id
_entity_poly.type
_entity_poly.pdbx_seq_one_letter_code
_entity_poly.pdbx_strand_id
1 'polypeptide(L)'
;MYDLRKWWELADNYEGELIGIVTTFQIIHSACVFSLGSKYRKGFFSNKTFIAIYSIGFVLLSLLLLLNPNPISCVFHINCGTQDVLQSLGYSVWWDAPSVYFNTSGHNVIPVEFRWTVFFIVLFNLAALLAWEGFVILGPVRKMAKKFADGRWQVKKHPIRI
;
A
#
# COMPACT_ATOMS: atom_id res chain seq x y z
N MET A 1 8.00 33.77 -5.06
CA MET A 1 7.63 32.66 -5.96
C MET A 1 8.35 31.44 -5.42
N TYR A 2 7.63 30.39 -5.03
CA TYR A 2 8.25 29.16 -4.52
C TYR A 2 8.98 28.47 -5.67
N ASP A 3 10.21 28.03 -5.43
CA ASP A 3 10.96 27.26 -6.41
C ASP A 3 10.47 25.81 -6.36
N LEU A 4 9.62 25.44 -7.31
CA LEU A 4 9.07 24.09 -7.47
C LEU A 4 10.18 23.02 -7.54
N ARG A 5 11.34 23.37 -8.07
CA ARG A 5 12.47 22.46 -8.18
C ARG A 5 12.98 22.03 -6.81
N LYS A 6 13.16 22.98 -5.89
CA LYS A 6 13.62 22.68 -4.51
C LYS A 6 12.63 21.81 -3.73
N TRP A 7 11.34 21.92 -4.04
CA TRP A 7 10.33 21.04 -3.46
C TRP A 7 10.48 19.60 -3.96
N TRP A 8 10.76 19.42 -5.25
CA TRP A 8 11.05 18.11 -5.83
C TRP A 8 12.32 17.49 -5.25
N GLU A 9 13.38 18.28 -5.11
CA GLU A 9 14.66 17.83 -4.52
C GLU A 9 14.49 17.34 -3.07
N LEU A 10 13.49 17.84 -2.34
CA LEU A 10 13.18 17.37 -0.99
C LEU A 10 12.67 15.91 -0.95
N ALA A 11 12.15 15.39 -2.06
CA ALA A 11 11.60 14.03 -2.13
C ALA A 11 12.68 12.94 -2.03
N ASP A 12 13.95 13.26 -2.28
CA ASP A 12 15.11 12.35 -2.17
C ASP A 12 15.49 12.04 -0.71
N ASN A 13 14.55 12.16 0.21
CA ASN A 13 14.73 11.78 1.59
C ASN A 13 14.04 10.43 1.88
N TYR A 14 14.46 9.83 2.99
CA TYR A 14 13.95 8.54 3.44
C TYR A 14 12.44 8.54 3.76
N GLU A 15 11.94 9.65 4.32
CA GLU A 15 10.53 9.78 4.70
C GLU A 15 9.62 9.84 3.46
N GLY A 16 10.04 10.54 2.41
CA GLY A 16 9.33 10.67 1.15
C GLY A 16 9.17 9.33 0.45
N GLU A 17 10.25 8.57 0.34
CA GLU A 17 10.22 7.19 -0.16
C GLU A 17 9.25 6.32 0.66
N LEU A 18 9.41 6.30 1.99
CA LEU A 18 8.59 5.46 2.86
C LEU A 18 7.10 5.78 2.77
N ILE A 19 6.75 7.06 2.84
CA ILE A 19 5.35 7.50 2.74
C ILE A 19 4.80 7.13 1.36
N GLY A 20 5.58 7.32 0.30
CA GLY A 20 5.21 6.94 -1.07
C GLY A 20 4.92 5.44 -1.18
N ILE A 21 5.82 4.59 -0.68
CA ILE A 21 5.68 3.13 -0.75
C ILE A 21 4.49 2.64 0.09
N VAL A 22 4.36 3.13 1.34
CA VAL A 22 3.29 2.72 2.26
C VAL A 22 1.93 3.15 1.72
N THR A 23 1.82 4.37 1.20
CA THR A 23 0.57 4.87 0.61
C THR A 23 0.20 4.05 -0.62
N THR A 24 1.17 3.67 -1.45
CA THR A 24 0.90 2.84 -2.63
C THR A 24 0.43 1.44 -2.24
N PHE A 25 1.01 0.82 -1.21
CA PHE A 25 0.49 -0.43 -0.63
C PHE A 25 -0.96 -0.28 -0.15
N GLN A 26 -1.29 0.81 0.54
CA GLN A 26 -2.66 1.07 1.01
C GLN A 26 -3.66 1.19 -0.15
N ILE A 27 -3.29 1.86 -1.24
CA ILE A 27 -4.14 1.99 -2.43
C ILE A 27 -4.43 0.63 -3.05
N ILE A 28 -3.39 -0.20 -3.27
CA ILE A 28 -3.60 -1.52 -3.90
C ILE A 28 -4.36 -2.49 -2.97
N HIS A 29 -4.11 -2.46 -1.66
CA HIS A 29 -4.83 -3.27 -0.68
C HIS A 29 -6.30 -2.86 -0.61
N SER A 30 -6.59 -1.55 -0.61
CA SER A 30 -7.96 -1.04 -0.66
C SER A 30 -8.68 -1.49 -1.93
N ALA A 31 -7.99 -1.47 -3.09
CA ALA A 31 -8.55 -1.95 -4.35
C ALA A 31 -8.92 -3.44 -4.30
N CYS A 32 -8.09 -4.27 -3.66
CA CYS A 32 -8.35 -5.70 -3.44
C CYS A 32 -9.54 -5.92 -2.49
N VAL A 33 -9.50 -5.28 -1.31
CA VAL A 33 -10.47 -5.46 -0.22
C VAL A 33 -11.85 -4.98 -0.64
N PHE A 34 -11.99 -3.78 -1.22
CA PHE A 34 -13.27 -3.29 -1.72
C PHE A 34 -13.75 -4.01 -2.98
N SER A 35 -12.92 -4.87 -3.57
CA SER A 35 -13.32 -5.80 -4.63
C SER A 35 -13.87 -7.12 -4.11
N LEU A 36 -13.96 -7.31 -2.79
CA LEU A 36 -14.70 -8.42 -2.20
C LEU A 36 -16.18 -8.32 -2.61
N GLY A 37 -16.68 -9.39 -3.20
CA GLY A 37 -18.02 -9.45 -3.80
C GLY A 37 -19.08 -9.70 -2.73
N SER A 38 -20.32 -9.35 -3.04
CA SER A 38 -21.48 -9.63 -2.20
C SER A 38 -22.66 -10.01 -3.09
N LYS A 39 -23.90 -9.70 -2.69
CA LYS A 39 -25.13 -10.09 -3.40
C LYS A 39 -25.18 -9.68 -4.89
N TYR A 40 -24.60 -8.54 -5.26
CA TYR A 40 -24.75 -7.95 -6.60
C TYR A 40 -23.51 -8.08 -7.50
N ARG A 41 -22.40 -8.64 -7.00
CA ARG A 41 -21.13 -8.71 -7.73
C ARG A 41 -20.31 -9.92 -7.32
N LYS A 42 -19.71 -10.62 -8.29
CA LYS A 42 -18.74 -11.69 -8.03
C LYS A 42 -17.51 -11.15 -7.30
N GLY A 43 -16.89 -11.99 -6.47
CA GLY A 43 -15.75 -11.58 -5.65
C GLY A 43 -14.45 -11.42 -6.45
N PHE A 44 -13.50 -10.74 -5.81
CA PHE A 44 -12.11 -10.58 -6.27
C PHE A 44 -11.52 -11.87 -6.87
N PHE A 45 -11.68 -13.01 -6.19
CA PHE A 45 -11.15 -14.30 -6.62
C PHE A 45 -11.73 -14.86 -7.93
N SER A 46 -12.86 -14.31 -8.41
CA SER A 46 -13.46 -14.73 -9.68
C SER A 46 -12.83 -14.04 -10.90
N ASN A 47 -12.13 -12.91 -10.73
CA ASN A 47 -11.55 -12.14 -11.82
C ASN A 47 -10.03 -12.37 -11.91
N LYS A 48 -9.61 -13.29 -12.78
CA LYS A 48 -8.19 -13.65 -12.96
C LYS A 48 -7.32 -12.48 -13.40
N THR A 49 -7.85 -11.58 -14.25
CA THR A 49 -7.11 -10.38 -14.70
C THR A 49 -6.81 -9.45 -13.52
N PHE A 50 -7.79 -9.24 -12.65
CA PHE A 50 -7.62 -8.38 -11.48
C PHE A 50 -6.63 -8.99 -10.48
N ILE A 51 -6.71 -10.31 -10.25
CA ILE A 51 -5.73 -11.04 -9.41
C ILE A 51 -4.32 -10.89 -9.98
N ALA A 52 -4.15 -11.04 -11.30
CA ALA A 52 -2.85 -10.92 -11.95
C ALA A 52 -2.25 -9.51 -11.76
N ILE A 53 -3.03 -8.46 -12.05
CA ILE A 53 -2.58 -7.07 -11.89
C ILE A 53 -2.23 -6.76 -10.42
N TYR A 54 -3.10 -7.15 -9.49
CA TYR A 54 -2.84 -6.97 -8.06
C TYR A 54 -1.57 -7.69 -7.62
N SER A 55 -1.38 -8.95 -8.05
CA SER A 55 -0.22 -9.76 -7.67
C SER A 55 1.08 -9.16 -8.25
N ILE A 56 1.05 -8.70 -9.50
CA ILE A 56 2.20 -8.02 -10.12
C ILE A 56 2.54 -6.74 -9.35
N GLY A 57 1.55 -5.89 -9.05
CA GLY A 57 1.76 -4.67 -8.29
C GLY A 57 2.29 -4.94 -6.88
N PHE A 58 1.71 -5.90 -6.17
CA PHE A 58 2.14 -6.30 -4.84
C PHE A 58 3.57 -6.84 -4.84
N VAL A 59 3.93 -7.71 -5.80
CA VAL A 59 5.30 -8.23 -5.95
C VAL A 59 6.26 -7.10 -6.28
N LEU A 60 5.94 -6.23 -7.25
CA LEU A 60 6.80 -5.10 -7.61
C LEU A 60 7.09 -4.20 -6.41
N LEU A 61 6.07 -3.78 -5.66
CA LEU A 61 6.26 -2.95 -4.46
C LEU A 61 7.05 -3.68 -3.37
N SER A 62 6.83 -4.98 -3.20
CA SER A 62 7.59 -5.79 -2.24
C SER A 62 9.06 -5.88 -2.64
N LEU A 63 9.36 -6.02 -3.94
CA LEU A 63 10.73 -6.03 -4.45
C LEU A 63 11.39 -4.66 -4.28
N LEU A 64 10.69 -3.56 -4.58
CA LEU A 64 11.19 -2.20 -4.37
C LEU A 64 11.52 -1.92 -2.90
N LEU A 65 10.69 -2.40 -1.96
CA LEU A 65 10.90 -2.22 -0.53
C LEU A 65 12.00 -3.11 0.05
N LEU A 66 12.03 -4.40 -0.30
CA LEU A 66 12.85 -5.40 0.38
C LEU A 66 14.23 -5.60 -0.26
N LEU A 67 14.35 -5.44 -1.58
CA LEU A 67 15.62 -5.69 -2.25
C LEU A 67 16.66 -4.63 -1.87
N ASN A 68 17.92 -5.02 -2.02
CA ASN A 68 19.04 -4.09 -1.98
C ASN A 68 18.98 -3.09 -3.15
N PRO A 69 19.73 -1.98 -3.06
CA PRO A 69 19.82 -0.99 -4.12
C PRO A 69 20.03 -1.68 -5.47
N ASN A 70 19.16 -1.36 -6.42
CA ASN A 70 19.14 -1.95 -7.75
C ASN A 70 18.69 -0.90 -8.78
N PRO A 71 18.95 -1.13 -10.08
CA PRO A 71 18.66 -0.14 -11.11
C PRO A 71 17.19 0.30 -11.13
N ILE A 72 16.26 -0.65 -10.96
CA ILE A 72 14.82 -0.38 -10.98
C ILE A 72 14.41 0.48 -9.80
N SER A 73 14.92 0.19 -8.61
CA SER A 73 14.59 0.96 -7.40
C SER A 73 15.17 2.37 -7.49
N CYS A 74 16.37 2.52 -8.09
CA CYS A 74 16.96 3.82 -8.39
C CYS A 74 16.17 4.65 -9.40
N VAL A 75 15.50 4.04 -10.39
CA VAL A 75 14.59 4.78 -11.29
C VAL A 75 13.45 5.46 -10.51
N PHE A 76 12.95 4.80 -9.46
CA PHE A 76 11.90 5.34 -8.60
C PHE A 76 12.44 6.15 -7.41
N HIS A 77 13.77 6.32 -7.30
CA HIS A 77 14.41 6.91 -6.13
C HIS A 77 14.01 6.21 -4.84
N ILE A 78 13.96 4.87 -4.86
CA ILE A 78 13.66 3.99 -3.72
C ILE A 78 14.91 3.18 -3.41
N ASN A 79 15.34 3.11 -2.15
CA ASN A 79 16.55 2.39 -1.73
C ASN A 79 17.75 2.71 -2.64
N CYS A 80 17.98 3.98 -2.95
CA CYS A 80 19.00 4.45 -3.89
C CYS A 80 19.96 5.47 -3.25
N GLY A 81 20.99 5.85 -3.99
CA GLY A 81 21.96 6.87 -3.60
C GLY A 81 22.99 7.08 -4.71
N THR A 82 23.96 7.95 -4.45
CA THR A 82 25.08 8.13 -5.37
C THR A 82 26.01 6.92 -5.37
N GLN A 83 26.74 6.72 -6.47
CA GLN A 83 27.63 5.59 -6.64
C GLN A 83 28.66 5.47 -5.51
N ASP A 84 29.32 6.57 -5.14
CA ASP A 84 30.36 6.59 -4.11
C ASP A 84 29.80 6.21 -2.73
N VAL A 85 28.59 6.70 -2.41
CA VAL A 85 27.94 6.43 -1.12
C VAL A 85 27.47 4.98 -1.06
N LEU A 86 26.84 4.47 -2.12
CA LEU A 86 26.41 3.07 -2.19
C LEU A 86 27.59 2.09 -2.09
N GLN A 87 28.72 2.41 -2.72
CA GLN A 87 29.95 1.62 -2.59
C GLN A 87 30.53 1.68 -1.17
N SER A 88 30.50 2.84 -0.50
CA SER A 88 30.95 2.96 0.88
C SER A 88 30.06 2.19 1.88
N LEU A 89 28.78 1.99 1.54
CA LEU A 89 27.84 1.12 2.25
C LEU A 89 28.04 -0.38 1.93
N GLY A 90 28.97 -0.73 1.03
CA GLY A 90 29.30 -2.10 0.67
C GLY A 90 28.44 -2.71 -0.44
N TYR A 91 27.68 -1.90 -1.18
CA TYR A 91 26.88 -2.38 -2.32
C TYR A 91 27.69 -2.36 -3.63
N SER A 92 27.59 -3.42 -4.42
CA SER A 92 28.16 -3.47 -5.77
C SER A 92 27.26 -2.71 -6.74
N VAL A 93 27.71 -1.56 -7.22
CA VAL A 93 27.01 -0.74 -8.22
C VAL A 93 27.65 -0.97 -9.58
N TRP A 94 26.92 -1.65 -10.48
CA TRP A 94 27.34 -1.90 -11.87
C TRP A 94 26.52 -1.10 -12.89
N TRP A 95 25.54 -0.34 -12.42
CA TRP A 95 24.65 0.50 -13.24
C TRP A 95 24.98 1.99 -13.06
N ASP A 96 24.40 2.83 -13.92
CA ASP A 96 24.52 4.27 -13.86
C ASP A 96 23.64 4.83 -12.72
N ALA A 97 24.21 4.92 -11.52
CA ALA A 97 23.53 5.50 -10.36
C ALA A 97 23.50 7.03 -10.45
N PRO A 98 22.52 7.71 -9.82
CA PRO A 98 22.45 9.17 -9.83
C PRO A 98 23.77 9.80 -9.37
N SER A 99 24.26 10.80 -10.11
CA SER A 99 25.49 11.53 -9.76
C SER A 99 25.29 12.47 -8.57
N VAL A 100 24.06 12.91 -8.34
CA VAL A 100 23.67 13.82 -7.26
C VAL A 100 22.45 13.25 -6.55
N TYR A 101 22.48 13.34 -5.22
CA TYR A 101 21.34 13.08 -4.36
C TYR A 101 21.16 14.29 -3.45
N PHE A 102 19.94 14.81 -3.33
CA PHE A 102 19.72 16.13 -2.71
C PHE A 102 19.61 16.10 -1.18
N ASN A 103 19.64 14.91 -0.57
CA ASN A 103 19.67 14.78 0.88
C ASN A 103 21.11 14.87 1.43
N THR A 104 21.23 15.12 2.73
CA THR A 104 22.54 15.28 3.40
C THR A 104 23.37 14.00 3.46
N SER A 105 22.72 12.84 3.36
CA SER A 105 23.37 11.53 3.45
C SER A 105 23.89 11.03 2.10
N GLY A 106 23.47 11.61 0.98
CA GLY A 106 23.75 11.14 -0.37
C GLY A 106 23.00 9.86 -0.77
N HIS A 107 22.06 9.37 0.04
CA HIS A 107 21.29 8.14 -0.19
C HIS A 107 20.00 8.10 0.64
N ASN A 108 19.00 7.33 0.22
CA ASN A 108 17.80 7.01 1.02
C ASN A 108 17.66 5.52 1.34
N VAL A 109 18.72 4.73 1.13
CA VAL A 109 18.78 3.30 1.49
C VAL A 109 18.26 3.01 2.90
N ILE A 110 17.21 2.21 2.97
CA ILE A 110 16.57 1.79 4.22
C ILE A 110 17.39 0.66 4.87
N PRO A 111 17.63 0.67 6.19
CA PRO A 111 18.21 -0.47 6.89
C PRO A 111 17.36 -1.73 6.72
N VAL A 112 18.01 -2.90 6.56
CA VAL A 112 17.32 -4.15 6.20
C VAL A 112 16.28 -4.56 7.24
N GLU A 113 16.58 -4.38 8.53
CA GLU A 113 15.68 -4.68 9.63
C GLU A 113 14.41 -3.82 9.56
N PHE A 114 14.58 -2.55 9.17
CA PHE A 114 13.47 -1.63 9.05
C PHE A 114 12.61 -1.93 7.82
N ARG A 115 13.20 -2.36 6.69
CA ARG A 115 12.45 -2.80 5.51
C ARG A 115 11.45 -3.91 5.86
N TRP A 116 11.89 -4.91 6.62
CA TRP A 116 11.02 -5.99 7.09
C TRP A 116 9.95 -5.50 8.07
N THR A 117 10.30 -4.56 8.95
CA THR A 117 9.33 -3.95 9.87
C THR A 117 8.19 -3.28 9.09
N VAL A 118 8.52 -2.45 8.10
CA VAL A 118 7.53 -1.80 7.23
C VAL A 118 6.72 -2.83 6.45
N PHE A 119 7.38 -3.86 5.93
CA PHE A 119 6.71 -4.92 5.19
C PHE A 119 5.66 -5.65 6.04
N PHE A 120 5.99 -5.98 7.30
CA PHE A 120 5.01 -6.58 8.22
C PHE A 120 3.88 -5.62 8.59
N ILE A 121 4.16 -4.31 8.72
CA ILE A 121 3.13 -3.31 8.97
C ILE A 121 2.12 -3.25 7.80
N VAL A 122 2.58 -3.26 6.54
CA VAL A 122 1.67 -3.24 5.39
C VAL A 122 0.88 -4.56 5.25
N LEU A 123 1.50 -5.70 5.56
CA LEU A 123 0.79 -6.99 5.62
C LEU A 123 -0.28 -7.02 6.72
N PHE A 124 0.05 -6.48 7.90
CA PHE A 124 -0.92 -6.35 8.99
C PHE A 124 -2.06 -5.40 8.62
N ASN A 125 -1.77 -4.30 7.92
CA ASN A 125 -2.78 -3.41 7.38
C ASN A 125 -3.73 -4.13 6.40
N LEU A 126 -3.22 -4.93 5.47
CA LEU A 126 -4.04 -5.76 4.59
C LEU A 126 -4.93 -6.73 5.39
N ALA A 127 -4.36 -7.43 6.37
CA ALA A 127 -5.11 -8.36 7.22
C ALA A 127 -6.23 -7.65 7.98
N ALA A 128 -5.96 -6.46 8.54
CA ALA A 128 -6.94 -5.64 9.23
C ALA A 128 -8.06 -5.17 8.28
N LEU A 129 -7.72 -4.75 7.06
CA LEU A 129 -8.70 -4.35 6.06
C LEU A 129 -9.58 -5.53 5.62
N LEU A 130 -9.00 -6.70 5.38
CA LEU A 130 -9.74 -7.92 5.05
C LEU A 130 -10.67 -8.34 6.20
N ALA A 131 -10.21 -8.26 7.44
CA ALA A 131 -11.03 -8.52 8.61
C ALA A 131 -12.17 -7.51 8.72
N TRP A 132 -11.90 -6.22 8.53
CA TRP A 132 -12.91 -5.18 8.55
C TRP A 132 -14.00 -5.41 7.49
N GLU A 133 -13.61 -5.56 6.22
CA GLU A 133 -14.57 -5.76 5.14
C GLU A 133 -15.32 -7.09 5.29
N GLY A 134 -14.60 -8.16 5.63
CA GLY A 134 -15.18 -9.49 5.79
C GLY A 134 -16.15 -9.60 6.97
N PHE A 135 -15.75 -9.13 8.16
CA PHE A 135 -16.56 -9.29 9.38
C PHE A 135 -17.58 -8.17 9.58
N VAL A 136 -17.20 -6.91 9.32
CA VAL A 136 -18.03 -5.75 9.61
C VAL A 136 -18.98 -5.47 8.45
N ILE A 137 -18.45 -5.32 7.25
CA ILE A 137 -19.22 -4.85 6.09
C ILE A 137 -20.03 -5.98 5.45
N LEU A 138 -19.41 -7.12 5.16
CA LEU A 138 -20.06 -8.22 4.45
C LEU A 138 -20.67 -9.28 5.38
N GLY A 139 -20.09 -9.44 6.57
CA GLY A 139 -20.33 -10.56 7.46
C GLY A 139 -21.37 -10.32 8.57
N PRO A 140 -21.10 -10.81 9.80
CA PRO A 140 -22.08 -10.89 10.87
C PRO A 140 -22.60 -9.53 11.34
N VAL A 141 -21.76 -8.48 11.39
CA VAL A 141 -22.18 -7.18 11.91
C VAL A 141 -23.29 -6.58 11.03
N ARG A 142 -23.16 -6.66 9.70
CA ARG A 142 -24.22 -6.27 8.77
C ARG A 142 -25.52 -7.05 8.99
N LYS A 143 -25.45 -8.35 9.23
CA LYS A 143 -26.64 -9.19 9.48
C LYS A 143 -27.33 -8.80 10.79
N MET A 144 -26.56 -8.55 11.83
CA MET A 144 -27.05 -8.08 13.12
C MET A 144 -27.71 -6.71 13.01
N ALA A 145 -27.06 -5.76 12.33
CA ALA A 145 -27.59 -4.42 12.09
C ALA A 145 -28.91 -4.44 11.30
N LYS A 146 -29.02 -5.30 10.27
CA LYS A 146 -30.26 -5.49 9.52
C LYS A 146 -31.38 -6.05 10.41
N LYS A 147 -31.12 -7.11 11.18
CA LYS A 147 -32.12 -7.69 12.10
C LYS A 147 -32.61 -6.66 13.13
N PHE A 148 -31.70 -5.86 13.67
CA PHE A 148 -32.03 -4.79 14.60
C PHE A 148 -32.87 -3.68 13.96
N ALA A 149 -32.54 -3.27 12.74
CA ALA A 149 -33.32 -2.30 11.99
C ALA A 149 -34.72 -2.84 11.69
N ASP A 150 -34.83 -4.03 11.11
CA ASP A 150 -36.11 -4.66 10.77
C ASP A 150 -37.01 -4.83 12.00
N GLY A 151 -36.44 -5.24 13.14
CA GLY A 151 -37.15 -5.33 14.42
C GLY A 151 -37.74 -3.99 14.90
N ARG A 152 -37.08 -2.86 14.62
CA ARG A 152 -37.62 -1.52 14.93
C ARG A 152 -38.72 -1.07 13.97
N TRP A 153 -38.64 -1.46 12.69
CA TRP A 153 -39.65 -1.07 11.69
C TRP A 153 -40.95 -1.88 11.79
N GLN A 154 -40.91 -3.12 12.28
CA GLN A 154 -42.13 -3.93 12.47
C GLN A 154 -43.06 -3.40 13.58
N VAL A 155 -42.54 -2.65 14.56
CA VAL A 155 -43.33 -2.05 15.64
C VAL A 155 -44.23 -0.90 15.15
N LYS A 156 -43.96 -0.33 13.97
CA LYS A 156 -44.72 0.82 13.41
C LYS A 156 -45.80 0.45 12.40
N LYS A 157 -46.04 -0.83 12.09
CA LYS A 157 -47.16 -1.22 11.24
C LYS A 157 -48.45 -1.31 12.06
N HIS A 158 -49.09 -0.16 12.30
CA HIS A 158 -50.50 -0.17 12.70
C HIS A 158 -51.34 -0.72 11.54
N PRO A 159 -52.23 -1.70 11.78
CA PRO A 159 -53.15 -2.15 10.76
C PRO A 159 -54.15 -1.02 10.48
N ILE A 160 -54.07 -0.44 9.28
CA ILE A 160 -55.15 0.38 8.75
C ILE A 160 -56.29 -0.61 8.46
N ARG A 161 -57.30 -0.63 9.33
CA ARG A 161 -58.58 -1.26 9.02
C ARG A 161 -59.24 -0.40 7.95
N ILE A 162 -59.44 -0.98 6.78
CA ILE A 162 -60.35 -0.49 5.74
C ILE A 162 -61.72 -1.08 6.04
#